data_AF-A0A2T0T3A6-F1
#
_entry.id   AF-A0A2T0T3A6-F1
#
_cell.length_a   1.000
_cell.length_b   1.000
_cell.length_c   1.000
_cell.angle_alpha   90.00
_cell.angle_beta   90.00
_cell.angle_gamma   90.00
#
_symmetry.space_group_name_H-M   'P 1'
#
loop_
_entity.id
_entity.type
_entity.pdbx_description
1 polymer ?
#
loop_
_entity_poly.entity_id
_entity_poly.type
_entity_poly.pdbx_seq_one_letter_code
_entity_poly.pdbx_strand_id
1 'polypeptide(L)'
;MELNVLNAPLTAHEIEWRVQSQTKDGQKIIVVPYITNRCVMQRFDEQFGWSGWNNEIKEIDGGFLCTITVMLPDGSAVSKTDGASRTGIEPVKGGISDAMKRCAVQFGLGRALYDFPKVFVETTDKYIPSWAVPLLDAMVAKINAGGAVRDVVVLKPEHAKPARVA
;
A
#
# COMPACT_ATOMS: atom_id res chain seq x y z
N MET A 1 18.71 14.30 8.40
CA MET A 1 18.51 12.86 8.69
C MET A 1 17.86 12.25 7.46
N GLU A 2 18.43 11.18 6.93
CA GLU A 2 17.86 10.46 5.79
C GLU A 2 16.73 9.52 6.23
N LEU A 3 15.68 9.41 5.43
CA LEU A 3 14.50 8.55 5.71
C LEU A 3 14.62 7.19 5.00
N ASN A 4 15.76 6.53 5.16
CA ASN A 4 16.11 5.33 4.39
C ASN A 4 15.14 4.16 4.63
N VAL A 5 14.60 4.00 5.84
CA VAL A 5 13.66 2.91 6.16
C VAL A 5 12.29 3.21 5.55
N LEU A 6 11.79 4.44 5.70
CA LEU A 6 10.48 4.82 5.15
C LEU A 6 10.47 4.82 3.61
N ASN A 7 11.59 5.25 3.00
CA ASN A 7 11.71 5.36 1.54
C ASN A 7 12.24 4.09 0.88
N ALA A 8 12.67 3.08 1.63
CA ALA A 8 13.11 1.82 1.06
C ALA A 8 11.99 1.17 0.24
N PRO A 9 12.31 0.44 -0.85
CA PRO A 9 11.32 -0.30 -1.61
C PRO A 9 10.46 -1.20 -0.71
N LEU A 10 9.15 -1.26 -0.99
CA LEU A 10 8.21 -2.11 -0.26
C LEU A 10 8.37 -3.56 -0.71
N THR A 11 8.52 -4.47 0.24
CA THR A 11 8.62 -5.90 -0.05
C THR A 11 7.24 -6.49 -0.38
N ALA A 12 7.21 -7.68 -0.99
CA ALA A 12 5.96 -8.39 -1.27
C ALA A 12 5.17 -8.69 0.02
N HIS A 13 5.85 -8.88 1.17
CA HIS A 13 5.20 -9.13 2.45
C HIS A 13 4.57 -7.88 3.08
N GLU A 14 5.04 -6.69 2.70
CA GLU A 14 4.50 -5.42 3.20
C GLU A 14 3.33 -4.92 2.34
N ILE A 15 3.28 -5.35 1.09
CA ILE A 15 2.22 -5.03 0.15
C ILE A 15 1.09 -6.05 0.27
N GLU A 16 -0.12 -5.55 0.51
CA GLU A 16 -1.34 -6.30 0.31
C GLU A 16 -2.05 -5.82 -0.98
N TRP A 17 -2.89 -6.68 -1.54
CA TRP A 17 -3.65 -6.39 -2.77
C TRP A 17 -5.14 -6.41 -2.48
N ARG A 18 -5.85 -5.40 -3.00
CA ARG A 18 -7.32 -5.35 -2.91
C ARG A 18 -7.95 -5.13 -4.28
N VAL A 19 -9.17 -5.63 -4.41
CA VAL A 19 -10.03 -5.33 -5.55
C VAL A 19 -10.47 -3.87 -5.46
N GLN A 20 -10.17 -3.09 -6.50
CA GLN A 20 -10.63 -1.71 -6.65
C GLN A 20 -11.99 -1.66 -7.34
N SER A 21 -12.14 -2.42 -8.44
CA SER A 21 -13.37 -2.47 -9.23
C SER A 21 -13.38 -3.71 -10.13
N GLN A 22 -14.55 -4.00 -10.71
CA GLN A 22 -14.71 -5.00 -11.76
C GLN A 22 -14.96 -4.29 -13.10
N THR A 23 -14.49 -4.88 -14.20
CA THR A 23 -14.77 -4.38 -15.55
C THR A 23 -16.25 -4.51 -15.90
N LYS A 24 -16.73 -3.68 -16.82
CA LYS A 24 -18.16 -3.65 -17.21
C LYS A 24 -18.67 -4.98 -17.78
N ASP A 25 -17.80 -5.75 -18.42
CA ASP A 25 -18.10 -7.08 -18.98
C ASP A 25 -18.05 -8.20 -17.93
N GLY A 26 -17.67 -7.89 -16.68
CA GLY A 26 -17.54 -8.85 -15.59
C GLY A 26 -16.40 -9.87 -15.76
N GLN A 27 -15.53 -9.71 -16.75
CA GLN A 27 -14.49 -10.70 -17.08
C GLN A 27 -13.16 -10.45 -16.36
N LYS A 28 -12.95 -9.26 -15.79
CA LYS A 28 -11.72 -8.90 -15.08
C LYS A 28 -12.02 -8.08 -13.84
N ILE A 29 -11.15 -8.22 -12.85
CA ILE A 29 -11.05 -7.30 -11.71
C ILE A 29 -9.82 -6.41 -11.87
N ILE A 30 -9.91 -5.17 -11.41
CA ILE A 30 -8.78 -4.26 -11.26
C ILE A 30 -8.33 -4.36 -9.80
N VAL A 31 -7.06 -4.68 -9.60
CA VAL A 31 -6.47 -4.80 -8.26
C VAL A 31 -5.42 -3.71 -8.05
N VAL A 32 -5.32 -3.20 -6.84
CA VAL A 32 -4.37 -2.15 -6.46
C VAL A 32 -3.60 -2.56 -5.20
N PRO A 33 -2.31 -2.24 -5.13
CA PRO A 33 -1.51 -2.51 -3.94
C PRO A 33 -1.79 -1.47 -2.85
N TYR A 34 -1.64 -1.88 -1.60
CA TYR A 34 -1.68 -0.99 -0.44
C TYR A 34 -0.82 -1.59 0.68
N ILE A 35 -0.35 -0.74 1.61
CA ILE A 35 0.24 -1.20 2.88
C ILE A 35 -0.79 -1.14 3.99
N THR A 36 -0.59 -1.92 5.06
CA THR A 36 -1.42 -1.83 6.27
C THR A 36 -0.88 -0.79 7.26
N ASN A 37 -1.71 -0.39 8.24
CA ASN A 37 -1.23 0.42 9.36
C ASN A 37 -0.10 -0.24 10.15
N ARG A 38 -0.08 -1.58 10.22
CA ARG A 38 0.99 -2.34 10.89
C ARG A 38 2.33 -2.13 10.19
N CYS A 39 2.35 -2.12 8.86
CA CYS A 39 3.55 -1.78 8.09
C CYS A 39 4.00 -0.33 8.35
N VAL A 40 3.06 0.62 8.44
CA VAL A 40 3.39 2.01 8.83
C VAL A 40 4.04 2.06 10.22
N MET A 41 3.40 1.46 11.22
CA MET A 41 3.93 1.43 12.60
C MET A 41 5.32 0.81 12.64
N GLN A 42 5.49 -0.37 12.02
CA GLN A 42 6.77 -1.08 12.01
C GLN A 42 7.89 -0.23 11.37
N ARG A 43 7.66 0.36 10.19
CA ARG A 43 8.69 1.16 9.52
C ARG A 43 8.99 2.46 10.25
N PHE A 44 8.02 3.06 10.92
CA PHE A 44 8.27 4.22 11.78
C PHE A 44 9.07 3.84 13.04
N ASP A 45 8.73 2.71 13.68
CA ASP A 45 9.49 2.18 14.81
C ASP A 45 10.94 1.84 14.43
N GLU A 46 11.15 1.24 13.26
CA GLU A 46 12.48 0.96 12.72
C GLU A 46 13.27 2.24 12.36
N GLN A 47 12.59 3.29 11.88
CA GLN A 47 13.21 4.54 11.45
C GLN A 47 13.57 5.48 12.62
N PHE A 48 12.68 5.60 13.60
CA PHE A 48 12.75 6.61 14.66
C PHE A 48 12.85 6.02 16.07
N GLY A 49 12.65 4.71 16.22
CA GLY A 49 12.44 4.06 17.52
C GLY A 49 11.00 4.29 18.04
N TRP A 50 10.52 3.36 18.87
CA TRP A 50 9.14 3.38 19.40
C TRP A 50 8.73 4.68 20.11
N SER A 51 9.69 5.42 20.69
CA SER A 51 9.45 6.69 21.39
C SER A 51 9.80 7.92 20.55
N GLY A 52 10.40 7.74 19.38
CA GLY A 52 10.84 8.82 18.49
C GLY A 52 9.74 9.36 17.58
N TRP A 53 8.53 8.81 17.65
CA TRP A 53 7.39 9.27 16.89
C TRP A 53 6.07 9.02 17.62
N ASN A 54 5.01 9.71 17.20
CA ASN A 54 3.63 9.45 17.61
C ASN A 54 2.65 9.80 16.49
N ASN A 55 1.40 9.37 16.66
CA ASN A 55 0.30 9.82 15.84
C ASN A 55 -0.91 10.25 16.69
N GLU A 56 -1.60 11.29 16.22
CA GLU A 56 -2.88 11.75 16.77
C GLU A 56 -3.96 11.58 15.72
N ILE A 57 -5.15 11.12 16.15
CA ILE A 57 -6.34 11.01 15.30
C ILE A 57 -7.38 12.00 15.80
N LYS A 58 -7.82 12.88 14.90
CA LYS A 58 -8.89 13.84 15.14
C LYS A 58 -10.07 13.54 14.23
N GLU A 59 -11.21 13.25 14.82
CA GLU A 59 -12.46 13.14 14.06
C GLU A 59 -12.90 14.52 13.55
N ILE A 60 -13.37 14.55 12.30
CA ILE A 60 -13.95 15.72 11.64
C ILE A 60 -15.28 15.31 11.02
N ASP A 61 -16.06 16.28 10.55
CA ASP A 61 -17.29 15.96 9.84
C ASP A 61 -16.99 15.12 8.60
N GLY A 62 -17.63 13.95 8.51
CA GLY A 62 -17.43 12.99 7.41
C GLY A 62 -16.10 12.20 7.39
N GLY A 63 -15.19 12.36 8.35
CA GLY A 63 -13.89 11.69 8.27
C GLY A 63 -12.95 11.86 9.46
N PHE A 64 -11.66 11.64 9.21
CA PHE A 64 -10.61 11.68 10.22
C PHE A 64 -9.38 12.39 9.66
N LEU A 65 -8.74 13.21 10.49
CA LEU A 65 -7.39 13.71 10.29
C LEU A 65 -6.42 12.87 11.13
N CYS A 66 -5.27 12.55 10.55
CA CYS A 66 -4.14 11.96 11.26
C CYS A 66 -2.96 12.91 11.19
N THR A 67 -2.43 13.29 12.35
CA THR A 67 -1.15 13.99 12.47
C THR A 67 -0.09 12.99 12.93
N ILE A 68 1.01 12.87 12.19
CA ILE A 68 2.18 12.11 12.62
C ILE A 68 3.27 13.11 12.98
N THR A 69 3.84 12.95 14.17
CA THR A 69 4.97 13.75 14.67
C THR A 69 6.18 12.85 14.86
N VAL A 70 7.33 13.28 14.36
CA VAL A 70 8.62 12.59 14.53
C VAL A 70 9.63 13.51 15.20
N MET A 71 10.46 12.95 16.07
CA MET A 71 11.55 13.65 16.74
C MET A 71 12.84 13.49 15.92
N LEU A 72 13.51 14.60 15.64
CA LEU A 72 14.78 14.63 14.94
C LEU A 72 15.95 14.49 15.93
N PRO A 73 17.15 14.08 15.46
CA PRO A 73 18.32 13.92 16.34
C PRO A 73 18.78 15.19 17.06
N ASP A 74 18.43 16.37 16.53
CA ASP A 74 18.71 17.67 17.16
C ASP A 74 17.65 18.08 18.22
N GLY A 75 16.67 17.22 18.48
CA GLY A 75 15.59 17.45 19.44
C GLY A 75 14.40 18.24 18.88
N SER A 76 14.46 18.70 17.63
CA SER A 76 13.33 19.34 16.98
C SER A 76 12.26 18.32 16.55
N ALA A 77 11.01 18.77 16.39
CA ALA A 77 9.90 17.93 15.96
C ALA A 77 9.40 18.32 14.57
N VAL A 78 9.06 17.32 13.76
CA VAL A 78 8.38 17.51 12.46
C VAL A 78 7.02 16.84 12.51
N SER A 79 5.97 17.63 12.32
CA SER A 79 4.59 17.14 12.26
C SER A 79 4.03 17.32 10.86
N LYS A 80 3.30 16.31 10.38
CA LYS A 80 2.53 16.39 9.13
C LYS A 80 1.13 15.85 9.37
N THR A 81 0.16 16.35 8.60
CA THR A 81 -1.25 16.00 8.75
C THR A 81 -1.87 15.67 7.40
N ASP A 82 -2.60 14.56 7.33
CA ASP A 82 -3.47 14.19 6.21
C ASP A 82 -4.80 13.67 6.76
N GLY A 83 -5.76 13.39 5.88
CA GLY A 83 -7.05 12.87 6.29
C GLY A 83 -7.66 11.90 5.30
N ALA A 84 -8.68 11.18 5.76
CA ALA A 84 -9.50 10.31 4.94
C ALA A 84 -10.96 10.41 5.37
N SER A 85 -11.87 10.22 4.41
CA SER A 85 -13.29 10.09 4.69
C SER A 85 -13.60 8.75 5.35
N ARG A 86 -14.79 8.64 5.94
CA ARG A 86 -15.33 7.35 6.39
C ARG A 86 -15.41 6.37 5.21
N THR A 87 -15.11 5.10 5.47
CA THR A 87 -15.20 4.03 4.47
C THR A 87 -16.61 3.43 4.41
N GLY A 88 -16.97 2.79 3.30
CA GLY A 88 -18.25 2.07 3.20
C GLY A 88 -18.33 0.78 4.03
N ILE A 89 -17.17 0.22 4.41
CA ILE A 89 -17.03 -0.99 5.24
C ILE A 89 -16.18 -0.61 6.45
N GLU A 90 -16.63 -0.94 7.67
CA GLU A 90 -16.01 -0.51 8.94
C GLU A 90 -15.69 1.01 8.98
N PRO A 91 -16.71 1.89 8.86
CA PRO A 91 -16.54 3.31 8.50
C PRO A 91 -15.54 4.10 9.36
N VAL A 92 -15.49 3.79 10.66
CA VAL A 92 -14.59 4.44 11.62
C VAL A 92 -13.16 3.88 11.46
N LYS A 93 -12.99 2.57 11.63
CA LYS A 93 -11.68 1.91 11.59
C LYS A 93 -10.98 2.05 10.24
N GLY A 94 -11.72 1.90 9.15
CA GLY A 94 -11.21 2.08 7.80
C GLY A 94 -10.77 3.53 7.53
N GLY A 95 -11.59 4.51 7.93
CA GLY A 95 -11.26 5.93 7.78
C GLY A 95 -10.02 6.34 8.58
N ILE A 96 -9.91 5.90 9.83
CA ILE A 96 -8.71 6.13 10.66
C ILE A 96 -7.46 5.51 10.03
N SER A 97 -7.58 4.27 9.54
CA SER A 97 -6.46 3.57 8.90
C SER A 97 -6.01 4.27 7.62
N ASP A 98 -6.95 4.67 6.76
CA ASP A 98 -6.63 5.39 5.53
C ASP A 98 -6.02 6.77 5.82
N ALA A 99 -6.49 7.50 6.84
CA ALA A 99 -5.90 8.78 7.25
C ALA A 99 -4.44 8.62 7.68
N MET A 100 -4.12 7.60 8.49
CA MET A 100 -2.76 7.33 8.94
C MET A 100 -1.83 6.94 7.78
N LYS A 101 -2.27 6.04 6.89
CA LYS A 101 -1.48 5.65 5.71
C LYS A 101 -1.21 6.85 4.80
N ARG A 102 -2.20 7.70 4.58
CA ARG A 102 -2.04 8.93 3.78
C ARG A 102 -1.08 9.92 4.43
N CYS A 103 -1.13 10.07 5.75
CA CYS A 103 -0.17 10.89 6.48
C CYS A 103 1.27 10.34 6.35
N ALA A 104 1.45 9.02 6.41
CA ALA A 104 2.74 8.36 6.20
C ALA A 104 3.34 8.63 4.80
N VAL A 105 2.52 8.77 3.76
CA VAL A 105 2.96 9.15 2.40
C VAL A 105 3.69 10.50 2.40
N GLN A 106 3.31 11.43 3.29
CA GLN A 106 4.01 12.72 3.39
C GLN A 106 5.44 12.57 3.94
N PHE A 107 5.73 11.51 4.71
CA PHE A 107 7.07 11.12 5.13
C PHE A 107 7.80 10.22 4.13
N GLY A 108 7.14 9.83 3.04
CA GLY A 108 7.71 9.05 1.95
C GLY A 108 7.27 7.60 1.89
N LEU A 109 6.79 7.05 3.01
CA LEU A 109 6.32 5.68 3.09
C LEU A 109 5.08 5.47 2.22
N GLY A 110 5.19 4.57 1.24
CA GLY A 110 4.09 4.21 0.34
C GLY A 110 3.95 5.10 -0.89
N ARG A 111 4.83 6.09 -1.12
CA ARG A 111 4.80 6.89 -2.36
C ARG A 111 4.97 6.04 -3.62
N ALA A 112 5.86 5.06 -3.58
CA ALA A 112 6.11 4.17 -4.71
C ALA A 112 4.85 3.40 -5.16
N LEU A 113 3.87 3.17 -4.27
CA LEU A 113 2.61 2.50 -4.62
C LEU A 113 1.79 3.25 -5.69
N TYR A 114 1.95 4.56 -5.80
CA TYR A 114 1.26 5.36 -6.81
C TYR A 114 1.85 5.17 -8.21
N ASP A 115 3.08 4.67 -8.30
CA ASP A 115 3.78 4.37 -9.55
C ASP A 115 3.61 2.89 -9.96
N PHE A 116 2.86 2.10 -9.19
CA PHE A 116 2.59 0.71 -9.54
C PHE A 116 1.72 0.61 -10.79
N PRO A 117 1.93 -0.44 -11.61
CA PRO A 117 1.15 -0.64 -12.81
C PRO A 117 -0.32 -0.91 -12.48
N LYS A 118 -1.20 -0.55 -13.39
CA LYS A 118 -2.60 -0.94 -13.33
C LYS A 118 -2.73 -2.43 -13.64
N VAL A 119 -3.11 -3.23 -12.64
CA VAL A 119 -3.22 -4.68 -12.79
C VAL A 119 -4.67 -5.09 -13.01
N PHE A 120 -4.91 -5.77 -14.12
CA PHE A 120 -6.14 -6.51 -14.39
C PHE A 120 -5.91 -7.99 -14.11
N VAL A 121 -6.84 -8.65 -13.44
CA VAL A 121 -6.84 -10.09 -13.24
C VAL A 121 -8.05 -10.67 -13.95
N GLU A 122 -7.82 -11.60 -14.88
CA GLU A 122 -8.88 -12.28 -15.62
C GLU A 122 -9.58 -13.29 -14.72
N THR A 123 -10.76 -12.90 -14.25
CA THR A 123 -11.64 -13.73 -13.43
C THR A 123 -13.05 -13.13 -13.41
N THR A 124 -14.05 -14.00 -13.31
CA THR A 124 -15.44 -13.64 -13.01
C THR A 124 -15.71 -13.55 -11.51
N ASP A 125 -14.75 -13.97 -10.67
CA ASP A 125 -14.85 -13.91 -9.21
C ASP A 125 -14.80 -12.46 -8.69
N LYS A 126 -15.40 -12.27 -7.50
CA LYS A 126 -15.35 -10.99 -6.77
C LYS A 126 -14.06 -10.78 -5.97
N TYR A 127 -13.25 -11.81 -5.82
CA TYR A 127 -12.03 -11.82 -5.01
C TYR A 127 -10.81 -12.10 -5.88
N ILE A 128 -9.64 -11.73 -5.38
CA ILE A 128 -8.37 -12.05 -6.05
C ILE A 128 -8.16 -13.57 -6.01
N PRO A 129 -8.08 -14.26 -7.16
CA PRO A 129 -7.86 -15.70 -7.19
C PRO A 129 -6.49 -16.05 -6.60
N SER A 130 -6.39 -17.18 -5.91
CA SER A 130 -5.15 -17.64 -5.28
C SER A 130 -4.00 -17.81 -6.27
N TRP A 131 -4.29 -18.18 -7.52
CA TRP A 131 -3.28 -18.32 -8.58
C TRP A 131 -2.63 -16.99 -8.98
N ALA A 132 -3.30 -15.85 -8.74
CA ALA A 132 -2.79 -14.53 -9.10
C ALA A 132 -1.81 -13.99 -8.06
N VAL A 133 -1.91 -14.42 -6.79
CA VAL A 133 -1.10 -13.90 -5.68
C VAL A 133 0.41 -14.07 -5.93
N PRO A 134 0.94 -15.26 -6.31
CA PRO A 134 2.36 -15.41 -6.59
C PRO A 134 2.86 -14.54 -7.74
N LEU A 135 2.01 -14.24 -8.73
CA LEU A 135 2.35 -13.38 -9.86
C LEU A 135 2.44 -11.91 -9.44
N LEU A 136 1.56 -11.48 -8.53
CA LEU A 136 1.60 -10.15 -7.93
C LEU A 136 2.87 -9.99 -7.09
N ASP A 137 3.23 -10.98 -6.28
CA ASP A 137 4.46 -10.98 -5.47
C ASP A 137 5.71 -10.93 -6.36
N ALA A 138 5.75 -11.75 -7.43
CA ALA A 138 6.84 -11.73 -8.40
C ALA A 138 6.95 -10.37 -9.12
N MET A 139 5.82 -9.70 -9.35
CA MET A 139 5.82 -8.34 -9.92
C MET A 139 6.44 -7.33 -8.96
N VAL A 140 6.10 -7.38 -7.66
CA VAL A 140 6.74 -6.54 -6.63
C VAL A 140 8.25 -6.77 -6.62
N ALA A 141 8.69 -8.04 -6.61
CA ALA A 141 10.11 -8.37 -6.63
C ALA A 141 10.81 -7.84 -7.89
N LYS A 142 10.17 -7.93 -9.05
CA LYS A 142 10.70 -7.40 -10.32
C LYS A 142 10.84 -5.88 -10.29
N ILE A 143 9.85 -5.16 -9.77
CA ILE A 143 9.89 -3.69 -9.61
C ILE A 143 11.06 -3.30 -8.70
N ASN A 144 11.21 -3.97 -7.56
CA ASN A 144 12.28 -3.70 -6.60
C ASN A 144 13.68 -3.98 -7.16
N ALA A 145 13.80 -4.92 -8.11
CA ALA A 145 15.04 -5.20 -8.83
C ALA A 145 15.34 -4.21 -9.97
N GLY A 146 14.54 -3.15 -10.15
CA GLY A 146 14.67 -2.20 -11.25
C GLY A 146 14.22 -2.74 -12.61
N GLY A 147 13.49 -3.86 -12.62
CA GLY A 147 13.00 -4.47 -13.85
C GLY A 147 11.84 -3.66 -14.44
N ALA A 148 11.86 -3.44 -15.76
CA ALA A 148 10.77 -2.77 -16.44
C ALA A 148 9.46 -3.56 -16.33
N VAL A 149 8.40 -2.88 -15.88
CA VAL A 149 7.03 -3.37 -15.88
C VAL A 149 6.20 -2.42 -16.75
N ARG A 150 5.26 -2.98 -17.51
CA ARG A 150 4.35 -2.18 -18.34
C ARG A 150 3.39 -1.42 -17.43
N ASP A 151 2.96 -0.23 -17.83
CA ASP A 151 1.96 0.58 -17.10
C ASP A 151 0.63 -0.17 -16.88
N VAL A 152 0.32 -1.12 -17.77
CA VAL A 152 -0.84 -2.00 -17.67
C VAL A 152 -0.40 -3.45 -17.74
N VAL A 153 -0.81 -4.23 -16.73
CA VAL A 153 -0.54 -5.66 -16.63
C VAL A 153 -1.87 -6.40 -16.64
N VAL A 154 -1.96 -7.48 -17.43
CA VAL A 154 -3.12 -8.38 -17.42
C VAL A 154 -2.63 -9.76 -16.99
N LEU A 155 -3.12 -10.22 -15.84
CA LEU A 155 -2.86 -11.55 -15.31
C LEU A 155 -3.96 -12.49 -15.75
N LYS A 156 -3.57 -13.69 -16.21
CA LYS A 156 -4.47 -14.74 -16.66
C LYS A 156 -4.12 -16.06 -16.00
N PRO A 157 -5.06 -17.00 -15.86
CA PRO A 157 -4.78 -18.32 -15.29
C PRO A 157 -3.63 -19.06 -15.98
N GLU A 158 -3.42 -18.90 -17.30
CA GLU A 158 -2.28 -19.51 -17.99
C GLU A 158 -0.91 -19.02 -17.51
N HIS A 159 -0.81 -17.80 -16.97
CA HIS A 159 0.45 -17.26 -16.46
C HIS A 159 0.91 -17.95 -15.16
N ALA A 160 -0.01 -18.59 -14.43
CA ALA A 160 0.30 -19.30 -13.19
C ALA A 160 0.83 -20.72 -13.42
N LYS A 161 0.76 -21.24 -14.65
CA LYS A 161 1.29 -22.58 -14.96
C LYS A 161 2.81 -22.48 -15.08
N PRO A 162 3.59 -23.41 -14.48
CA PRO A 162 5.01 -23.49 -14.76
C PRO A 162 5.19 -23.66 -16.27
N ALA A 163 6.16 -22.93 -16.84
CA ALA A 163 6.52 -23.10 -18.24
C ALA A 163 6.69 -24.61 -18.51
N ARG A 164 5.96 -25.14 -19.50
CA ARG A 164 6.13 -26.53 -19.91
C ARG A 164 7.62 -26.72 -20.18
N VAL A 165 8.29 -27.50 -19.35
CA VAL A 165 9.63 -27.97 -19.62
C VAL A 165 9.49 -28.83 -20.87
N ALA A 166 10.03 -28.32 -21.98
CA ALA A 166 10.16 -29.06 -23.24
C ALA A 166 11.29 -30.07 -23.11
#